data_AF-A0A535E9J4-F1
#
_entry.id   AF-A0A535E9J4-F1
#
_cell.length_a   1.000
_cell.length_b   1.000
_cell.length_c   1.000
_cell.angle_alpha   90.00
_cell.angle_beta   90.00
_cell.angle_gamma   90.00
#
_symmetry.space_group_name_H-M   'P 1'
#
loop_
_entity.id
_entity.type
_entity.pdbx_description
1 polymer ?
#
loop_
_entity_poly.entity_id
_entity_poly.type
_entity_poly.pdbx_seq_one_letter_code
_entity_poly.pdbx_strand_id
1 'polypeptide(L)'
;MDEVAIDRTLGACEQQLQAGETPDLRALGFWRAVAAVKRRRDLVDRYASRVAAIDRQSFRRRVRLTFPIGVGIVLVVGGLLVDLLFLAVASGAQHPWREILVLVGAGGLDIATHGPAHLVVGALVGIRFTDWFIDLAAKRPPGFKTDYASYLRASPRARAWMHAAGAIVTKLTPFLVVPYALAIDTDAWAVGVLLVVGVGQLVSDIVYSTKKSDWKKYSREMRLARSR
;
A
#
# COMPACT_ATOMS: atom_id res chain seq x y z
N MET A 1 20.94 -9.87 -16.86
CA MET A 1 19.96 -9.84 -17.95
C MET A 1 20.25 -8.59 -18.74
N ASP A 2 20.69 -8.76 -19.97
CA ASP A 2 21.06 -7.68 -20.89
C ASP A 2 19.81 -6.99 -21.47
N GLU A 3 20.02 -5.98 -22.31
CA GLU A 3 18.94 -5.22 -22.96
C GLU A 3 18.14 -6.05 -23.96
N VAL A 4 18.80 -6.89 -24.76
CA VAL A 4 18.14 -7.77 -25.74
C VAL A 4 17.15 -8.71 -25.06
N ALA A 5 17.53 -9.30 -23.93
CA ALA A 5 16.65 -10.13 -23.13
C ALA A 5 15.51 -9.33 -22.49
N ILE A 6 15.75 -8.08 -22.05
CA ILE A 6 14.67 -7.19 -21.56
C ILE A 6 13.67 -6.94 -22.69
N ASP A 7 14.14 -6.52 -23.86
CA ASP A 7 13.29 -6.22 -25.02
C ASP A 7 12.46 -7.43 -25.46
N ARG A 8 13.08 -8.61 -25.53
CA ARG A 8 12.38 -9.86 -25.86
C ARG A 8 11.28 -10.18 -24.85
N THR A 9 11.57 -10.09 -23.55
CA THR A 9 10.59 -10.36 -22.50
C THR A 9 9.43 -9.37 -22.53
N LEU A 10 9.71 -8.07 -22.67
CA LEU A 10 8.65 -7.05 -22.74
C LEU A 10 7.82 -7.22 -24.01
N GLY A 11 8.45 -7.53 -25.15
CA GLY A 11 7.77 -7.80 -26.42
C GLY A 11 6.83 -8.99 -26.36
N ALA A 12 7.24 -10.09 -25.73
CA ALA A 12 6.36 -11.25 -25.52
C ALA A 12 5.13 -10.91 -24.66
N CYS A 13 5.28 -10.07 -23.64
CA CYS A 13 4.15 -9.61 -22.83
C CYS A 13 3.20 -8.73 -23.65
N GLU A 14 3.73 -7.83 -24.46
CA GLU A 14 2.95 -6.95 -25.33
C GLU A 14 2.19 -7.72 -26.41
N GLN A 15 2.81 -8.74 -27.01
CA GLN A 15 2.16 -9.60 -28.00
C GLN A 15 0.93 -10.31 -27.42
N GLN A 16 1.06 -10.93 -26.24
CA GLN A 16 -0.10 -11.55 -25.56
C GLN A 16 -1.17 -10.51 -25.21
N LEU A 17 -0.77 -9.31 -24.78
CA LEU A 17 -1.72 -8.23 -24.52
C LEU A 17 -2.43 -7.76 -25.80
N GLN A 18 -1.73 -7.64 -26.92
CA GLN A 18 -2.32 -7.27 -28.21
C GLN A 18 -3.28 -8.35 -28.73
N ALA A 19 -2.98 -9.63 -28.49
CA ALA A 19 -3.86 -10.76 -28.80
C ALA A 19 -5.13 -10.87 -27.94
N GLY A 20 -5.32 -9.96 -26.97
CA GLY A 20 -6.49 -9.99 -26.06
C GLY A 20 -6.32 -10.89 -24.83
N GLU A 21 -5.17 -11.55 -24.67
CA GLU A 21 -4.92 -12.49 -23.57
C GLU A 21 -4.58 -11.80 -22.24
N THR A 22 -4.69 -12.52 -21.12
CA THR A 22 -4.19 -12.03 -19.81
C THR A 22 -2.87 -12.73 -19.51
N PRO A 23 -1.71 -12.10 -19.79
CA PRO A 23 -0.43 -12.77 -19.68
C PRO A 23 -0.08 -13.11 -18.23
N ASP A 24 0.46 -14.31 -18.01
CA ASP A 24 1.19 -14.59 -16.76
C ASP A 24 2.56 -13.91 -16.82
N LEU A 25 2.59 -12.67 -16.31
CA LEU A 25 3.81 -11.86 -16.24
C LEU A 25 4.95 -12.57 -15.50
N ARG A 26 4.66 -13.44 -14.53
CA ARG A 26 5.71 -14.18 -13.82
C ARG A 26 6.32 -15.25 -14.72
N ALA A 27 5.49 -16.03 -15.39
CA ALA A 27 5.94 -17.07 -16.32
C ALA A 27 6.76 -16.48 -17.48
N LEU A 28 6.34 -15.33 -18.02
CA LEU A 28 7.06 -14.63 -19.09
C LEU A 28 8.37 -13.96 -18.65
N GLY A 29 8.67 -13.94 -17.35
CA GLY A 29 9.90 -13.33 -16.82
C GLY A 29 9.84 -11.81 -16.68
N PHE A 30 8.67 -11.18 -16.82
CA PHE A 30 8.48 -9.73 -16.70
C PHE A 30 9.12 -9.17 -15.43
N TRP A 31 8.89 -9.79 -14.27
CA TRP A 31 9.45 -9.32 -12.99
C TRP A 31 10.98 -9.42 -12.92
N ARG A 32 11.60 -10.34 -13.66
CA ARG A 32 13.07 -10.42 -13.80
C ARG A 32 13.59 -9.27 -14.66
N ALA A 33 12.86 -8.91 -15.74
CA ALA A 33 13.15 -7.73 -16.55
C ALA A 33 13.08 -6.45 -15.74
N VAL A 34 11.98 -6.26 -15.01
CA VAL A 34 11.79 -5.12 -14.10
C VAL A 34 12.91 -5.05 -13.06
N ALA A 35 13.31 -6.17 -12.46
CA ALA A 35 14.41 -6.19 -11.51
C ALA A 35 15.78 -5.83 -12.15
N ALA A 36 15.99 -6.16 -13.43
CA ALA A 36 17.18 -5.73 -14.17
C ALA A 36 17.15 -4.22 -14.43
N VAL A 37 16.02 -3.66 -14.88
CA VAL A 37 15.82 -2.21 -15.08
C VAL A 37 16.02 -1.44 -13.77
N LYS A 38 15.48 -1.94 -12.65
CA LYS A 38 15.65 -1.28 -11.33
C LYS A 38 17.10 -1.16 -10.87
N ARG A 39 17.96 -2.11 -11.27
CA ARG A 39 19.38 -2.13 -10.89
C ARG A 39 20.21 -1.16 -11.72
N ARG A 40 19.84 -0.93 -12.99
CA ARG A 40 20.56 -0.09 -13.96
C ARG A 40 19.79 1.21 -14.24
N ARG A 41 20.25 2.33 -13.67
CA ARG A 41 19.50 3.60 -13.68
C ARG A 41 19.40 4.20 -15.09
N ASP A 42 20.43 4.01 -15.90
CA ASP A 42 20.51 4.31 -17.34
C ASP A 42 19.35 3.68 -18.14
N LEU A 43 18.89 2.49 -17.73
CA LEU A 43 17.78 1.80 -18.41
C LEU A 43 16.39 2.29 -18.00
N VAL A 44 16.28 3.02 -16.90
CA VAL A 44 14.98 3.43 -16.37
C VAL A 44 14.26 4.34 -17.36
N ASP A 45 14.95 5.34 -17.91
CA ASP A 45 14.31 6.31 -18.80
C ASP A 45 13.81 5.67 -20.10
N ARG A 46 14.54 4.66 -20.59
CA ARG A 46 14.16 3.87 -21.77
C ARG A 46 12.99 2.92 -21.53
N TYR A 47 13.00 2.16 -20.44
CA TYR A 47 12.05 1.05 -20.24
C TYR A 47 10.89 1.35 -19.29
N ALA A 48 10.95 2.39 -18.46
CA ALA A 48 9.96 2.61 -17.40
C ALA A 48 8.53 2.78 -17.93
N SER A 49 8.36 3.56 -19.00
CA SER A 49 7.03 3.79 -19.60
C SER A 49 6.45 2.50 -20.19
N ARG A 50 7.27 1.69 -20.86
CA ARG A 50 6.89 0.41 -21.45
C ARG A 50 6.50 -0.62 -20.38
N VAL A 51 7.32 -0.74 -19.34
CA VAL A 51 7.02 -1.57 -18.16
C VAL A 51 5.68 -1.18 -17.53
N ALA A 52 5.43 0.12 -17.37
CA ALA A 52 4.19 0.60 -16.77
C ALA A 52 2.95 0.34 -17.63
N ALA A 53 3.07 0.45 -18.96
CA ALA A 53 1.99 0.13 -19.88
C ALA A 53 1.58 -1.36 -19.76
N ILE A 54 2.57 -2.27 -19.82
CA ILE A 54 2.36 -3.71 -19.68
C ILE A 54 1.74 -4.05 -18.31
N ASP A 55 2.33 -3.54 -17.22
CA ASP A 55 1.84 -3.79 -15.87
C ASP A 55 0.41 -3.27 -15.67
N ARG A 56 0.09 -2.07 -16.17
CA ARG A 56 -1.24 -1.47 -16.04
C ARG A 56 -2.28 -2.22 -16.87
N GLN A 57 -1.97 -2.57 -18.12
CA GLN A 57 -2.90 -3.28 -19.00
C GLN A 57 -3.17 -4.70 -18.50
N SER A 58 -2.13 -5.44 -18.11
CA SER A 58 -2.26 -6.75 -17.49
C SER A 58 -3.08 -6.68 -16.18
N PHE A 59 -2.82 -5.66 -15.35
CA PHE A 59 -3.56 -5.43 -14.12
C PHE A 59 -5.06 -5.19 -14.38
N ARG A 60 -5.42 -4.29 -15.30
CA ARG A 60 -6.83 -3.96 -15.62
C ARG A 60 -7.60 -5.12 -16.26
N ARG A 61 -6.91 -6.04 -16.96
CA ARG A 61 -7.54 -7.27 -17.45
C ARG A 61 -7.84 -8.28 -16.34
N ARG A 62 -6.93 -8.38 -15.38
CA ARG A 62 -7.04 -9.33 -14.25
C ARG A 62 -8.02 -8.83 -13.18
N VAL A 63 -7.99 -7.54 -12.86
CA VAL A 63 -8.77 -6.95 -11.76
C VAL A 63 -9.99 -6.24 -12.32
N ARG A 64 -11.17 -6.81 -12.07
CA ARG A 64 -12.44 -6.31 -12.66
C ARG A 64 -12.95 -5.04 -12.00
N LEU A 65 -12.75 -4.89 -10.70
CA LEU A 65 -13.19 -3.71 -9.96
C LEU A 65 -12.04 -2.71 -9.88
N THR A 66 -12.00 -1.80 -10.84
CA THR A 66 -11.04 -0.69 -10.89
C THR A 66 -11.79 0.61 -11.10
N PHE A 67 -11.40 1.64 -10.37
CA PHE A 67 -11.99 2.96 -10.39
C PHE A 67 -10.88 4.00 -10.54
N PRO A 68 -11.18 5.19 -11.10
CA PRO A 68 -10.24 6.30 -11.09
C PRO A 68 -9.75 6.58 -9.68
N ILE A 69 -8.46 6.89 -9.52
CA ILE A 69 -7.84 7.13 -8.21
C ILE A 69 -8.62 8.14 -7.35
N GLY A 70 -9.18 9.20 -7.96
CA GLY A 70 -9.95 10.22 -7.27
C GLY A 70 -11.15 9.66 -6.51
N VAL A 71 -11.84 8.66 -7.08
CA VAL A 71 -12.96 7.98 -6.40
C VAL A 71 -12.46 7.25 -5.16
N GLY A 72 -11.34 6.53 -5.27
CA GLY A 72 -10.73 5.87 -4.13
C GLY A 72 -10.28 6.83 -3.04
N ILE A 73 -9.72 7.99 -3.41
CA ILE A 73 -9.34 9.04 -2.45
C ILE A 73 -10.59 9.56 -1.72
N VAL A 74 -11.66 9.89 -2.44
CA VAL A 74 -12.92 10.36 -1.83
C VAL A 74 -13.49 9.32 -0.88
N LEU A 75 -13.54 8.04 -1.27
CA LEU A 75 -14.06 6.97 -0.42
C LEU A 75 -13.23 6.79 0.85
N VAL A 76 -11.91 6.77 0.73
CA VAL A 76 -11.03 6.58 1.89
C VAL A 76 -11.04 7.79 2.81
N VAL A 77 -11.04 9.01 2.27
CA VAL A 77 -11.19 10.24 3.07
C VAL A 77 -12.55 10.29 3.74
N GLY A 78 -13.62 9.88 3.05
CA GLY A 78 -14.95 9.76 3.64
C GLY A 78 -14.98 8.78 4.81
N GLY A 79 -14.36 7.60 4.65
CA GLY A 79 -14.19 6.64 5.75
C GLY A 79 -13.44 7.23 6.94
N LEU A 80 -12.28 7.88 6.70
CA LEU A 80 -11.51 8.55 7.74
C LEU A 80 -12.34 9.59 8.50
N LEU A 81 -13.15 10.39 7.80
CA LEU A 81 -14.02 11.38 8.45
C LEU A 81 -15.11 10.73 9.31
N VAL A 82 -15.67 9.60 8.87
CA VAL A 82 -16.62 8.80 9.66
C VAL A 82 -15.95 8.22 10.90
N ASP A 83 -14.72 7.70 10.78
CA ASP A 83 -13.98 7.14 11.90
C ASP A 83 -13.61 8.21 12.94
N LEU A 84 -13.20 9.39 12.47
CA LEU A 84 -12.98 10.57 13.32
C LEU A 84 -14.27 11.06 13.96
N LEU A 85 -15.40 10.99 13.25
CA LEU A 85 -16.71 11.34 13.82
C LEU A 85 -17.07 10.40 14.97
N PHE A 86 -16.84 9.08 14.83
CA PHE A 86 -17.05 8.12 15.94
C PHE A 86 -16.23 8.49 17.16
N LEU A 87 -14.95 8.84 16.98
CA LEU A 87 -14.13 9.33 18.09
C LEU A 87 -14.74 10.59 18.70
N ALA A 88 -15.08 11.61 17.89
CA ALA A 88 -15.62 12.88 18.37
C ALA A 88 -16.90 12.71 19.20
N VAL A 89 -17.86 11.91 18.72
CA VAL A 89 -19.14 11.69 19.44
C VAL A 89 -18.98 10.80 20.68
N ALA A 90 -17.91 10.01 20.77
CA ALA A 90 -17.66 9.16 21.94
C ALA A 90 -17.54 9.97 23.24
N SER A 91 -17.01 11.19 23.18
CA SER A 91 -16.87 12.08 24.34
C SER A 91 -18.20 12.41 25.04
N GLY A 92 -19.30 12.47 24.28
CA GLY A 92 -20.65 12.71 24.80
C GLY A 92 -21.43 11.43 25.14
N ALA A 93 -20.87 10.26 24.85
CA ALA A 93 -21.55 8.99 25.06
C ALA A 93 -21.37 8.49 26.51
N GLN A 94 -22.35 7.71 26.97
CA GLN A 94 -22.29 7.00 28.24
C GLN A 94 -21.69 5.60 28.04
N HIS A 95 -21.21 5.01 29.14
CA HIS A 95 -20.81 3.61 29.16
C HIS A 95 -22.00 2.70 28.75
N PRO A 96 -21.79 1.64 27.94
CA PRO A 96 -20.52 1.21 27.32
C PRO A 96 -20.30 1.78 25.90
N TRP A 97 -21.15 2.70 25.44
CA TRP A 97 -21.11 3.20 24.07
C TRP A 97 -19.89 4.05 23.78
N ARG A 98 -19.39 4.80 24.76
CA ARG A 98 -18.13 5.54 24.64
C ARG A 98 -16.98 4.64 24.20
N GLU A 99 -16.78 3.55 24.92
CA GLU A 99 -15.73 2.58 24.67
C GLU A 99 -15.87 1.92 23.30
N ILE A 100 -17.10 1.51 22.96
CA ILE A 100 -17.40 0.91 21.65
C ILE A 100 -17.08 1.89 20.52
N LEU A 101 -17.51 3.15 20.63
CA LEU A 101 -17.26 4.17 19.64
C LEU A 101 -15.76 4.48 19.50
N VAL A 102 -15.02 4.52 20.61
CA VAL A 102 -13.55 4.67 20.60
C VAL A 102 -12.91 3.51 19.84
N LEU A 103 -13.29 2.26 20.15
CA LEU A 103 -12.70 1.08 19.51
C LEU A 103 -13.07 0.96 18.03
N VAL A 104 -14.32 1.27 17.67
CA VAL A 104 -14.77 1.30 16.27
C VAL A 104 -14.03 2.39 15.49
N GLY A 105 -13.96 3.61 16.01
CA GLY A 105 -13.23 4.71 15.39
C GLY A 105 -11.74 4.40 15.26
N ALA A 106 -11.10 3.85 16.30
CA ALA A 106 -9.69 3.47 16.26
C ALA A 106 -9.41 2.35 15.24
N GLY A 107 -10.25 1.31 15.21
CA GLY A 107 -10.12 0.22 14.24
C GLY A 107 -10.35 0.67 12.80
N GLY A 108 -11.33 1.55 12.60
CA GLY A 108 -11.59 2.21 11.32
C GLY A 108 -10.40 3.03 10.85
N LEU A 109 -9.87 3.92 11.71
CA LEU A 109 -8.67 4.71 11.43
C LEU A 109 -7.46 3.81 11.11
N ASP A 110 -7.26 2.72 11.84
CA ASP A 110 -6.15 1.79 11.59
C ASP A 110 -6.20 1.25 10.15
N ILE A 111 -7.37 0.81 9.70
CA ILE A 111 -7.56 0.28 8.35
C ILE A 111 -7.48 1.41 7.30
N ALA A 112 -8.19 2.51 7.54
CA ALA A 112 -8.40 3.57 6.57
C ALA A 112 -7.15 4.42 6.34
N THR A 113 -6.26 4.57 7.32
CA THR A 113 -5.03 5.38 7.20
C THR A 113 -3.89 4.68 6.44
N HIS A 114 -3.91 3.35 6.33
CA HIS A 114 -2.85 2.56 5.70
C HIS A 114 -2.62 2.93 4.22
N GLY A 115 -3.70 2.91 3.41
CA GLY A 115 -3.65 3.25 1.98
C GLY A 115 -3.20 4.70 1.71
N PRO A 116 -3.81 5.70 2.38
CA PRO A 116 -3.42 7.10 2.31
C PRO A 116 -1.97 7.36 2.70
N ALA A 117 -1.42 6.65 3.69
CA ALA A 117 -0.01 6.80 4.04
C ALA A 117 0.91 6.48 2.85
N HIS A 118 0.61 5.42 2.08
CA HIS A 118 1.32 5.14 0.83
C HIS A 118 1.10 6.22 -0.23
N LEU A 119 -0.12 6.74 -0.37
CA LEU A 119 -0.44 7.80 -1.32
C LEU A 119 0.33 9.08 -1.02
N VAL A 120 0.28 9.54 0.23
CA VAL A 120 0.91 10.79 0.68
C VAL A 120 2.42 10.67 0.55
N VAL A 121 3.04 9.65 1.16
CA VAL A 121 4.49 9.47 1.07
C VAL A 121 4.92 9.22 -0.37
N GLY A 122 4.15 8.46 -1.14
CA GLY A 122 4.38 8.24 -2.57
C GLY A 122 4.37 9.55 -3.35
N ALA A 123 3.35 10.39 -3.20
CA ALA A 123 3.24 11.67 -3.87
C ALA A 123 4.40 12.61 -3.51
N LEU A 124 4.76 12.70 -2.23
CA LEU A 124 5.88 13.51 -1.75
C LEU A 124 7.22 13.10 -2.37
N VAL A 125 7.40 11.82 -2.71
CA VAL A 125 8.62 11.31 -3.36
C VAL A 125 8.48 11.10 -4.87
N GLY A 126 7.43 11.66 -5.49
CA GLY A 126 7.21 11.65 -6.94
C GLY A 126 6.67 10.33 -7.51
N ILE A 127 6.15 9.43 -6.67
CA ILE A 127 5.48 8.19 -7.07
C ILE A 127 3.98 8.46 -7.20
N ARG A 128 3.43 8.20 -8.38
CA ARG A 128 2.01 8.36 -8.69
C ARG A 128 1.27 7.04 -8.57
N PHE A 129 -0.05 7.14 -8.55
CA PHE A 129 -0.97 6.01 -8.53
C PHE A 129 -2.04 6.23 -9.61
N THR A 130 -2.59 5.15 -10.15
CA THR A 130 -3.43 5.20 -11.36
C THR A 130 -4.89 4.90 -11.07
N ASP A 131 -5.11 3.85 -10.28
CA ASP A 131 -6.43 3.27 -10.05
C ASP A 131 -6.58 2.94 -8.56
N TRP A 132 -7.79 3.07 -8.05
CA TRP A 132 -8.21 2.38 -6.83
C TRP A 132 -8.92 1.08 -7.22
N PHE A 133 -8.67 -0.01 -6.50
CA PHE A 133 -9.13 -1.31 -6.93
C PHE A 133 -9.52 -2.23 -5.80
N ILE A 134 -10.35 -3.23 -6.15
CA ILE A 134 -10.73 -4.34 -5.28
C ILE A 134 -10.41 -5.65 -6.03
N ASP A 135 -9.45 -6.42 -5.51
CA ASP A 135 -9.05 -7.71 -6.11
C ASP A 135 -9.77 -8.86 -5.39
N LEU A 136 -11.04 -9.07 -5.74
CA LEU A 136 -11.90 -10.11 -5.17
C LEU A 136 -11.33 -11.52 -5.36
N ALA A 137 -10.73 -11.79 -6.51
CA ALA A 137 -10.13 -13.09 -6.82
C ALA A 137 -8.94 -13.41 -5.90
N ALA A 138 -8.11 -12.40 -5.61
CA ALA A 138 -6.99 -12.57 -4.69
C ALA A 138 -7.37 -12.45 -3.20
N LYS A 139 -8.65 -12.16 -2.87
CA LYS A 139 -9.14 -11.85 -1.52
C LYS A 139 -8.26 -10.83 -0.79
N ARG A 140 -7.82 -9.81 -1.53
CA ARG A 140 -6.98 -8.74 -0.98
C ARG A 140 -7.86 -7.55 -0.61
N PRO A 141 -7.52 -6.81 0.46
CA PRO A 141 -8.21 -5.57 0.77
C PRO A 141 -8.09 -4.58 -0.40
N PRO A 142 -9.01 -3.61 -0.49
CA PRO A 142 -8.94 -2.55 -1.48
C PRO A 142 -7.60 -1.81 -1.43
N GLY A 143 -7.13 -1.31 -2.57
CA GLY A 143 -5.82 -0.66 -2.63
C GLY A 143 -5.64 0.28 -3.80
N PHE A 144 -4.50 0.99 -3.79
CA PHE A 144 -4.10 1.91 -4.84
C PHE A 144 -3.04 1.27 -5.75
N LYS A 145 -3.29 1.25 -7.05
CA LYS A 145 -2.34 0.74 -8.05
C LYS A 145 -1.27 1.80 -8.29
N THR A 146 -0.02 1.48 -7.98
CA THR A 146 1.13 2.35 -8.28
C THR A 146 1.36 2.48 -9.79
N ASP A 147 1.64 3.71 -10.25
CA ASP A 147 2.14 3.95 -11.60
C ASP A 147 3.61 3.50 -11.70
N TYR A 148 3.82 2.34 -12.31
CA TYR A 148 5.14 1.68 -12.30
C TYR A 148 6.24 2.53 -12.96
N ALA A 149 5.91 3.45 -13.86
CA ALA A 149 6.88 4.31 -14.51
C ALA A 149 7.44 5.34 -13.52
N SER A 150 6.56 6.06 -12.81
CA SER A 150 6.96 6.97 -11.72
C SER A 150 7.68 6.21 -10.59
N TYR A 151 7.21 5.01 -10.26
CA TYR A 151 7.86 4.15 -9.28
C TYR A 151 9.29 3.82 -9.67
N LEU A 152 9.55 3.39 -10.91
CA LEU A 152 10.91 3.05 -11.36
C LEU A 152 11.86 4.25 -11.36
N ARG A 153 11.35 5.44 -11.66
CA ARG A 153 12.12 6.70 -11.65
C ARG A 153 12.46 7.18 -10.25
N ALA A 154 11.61 6.91 -9.26
CA ALA A 154 11.88 7.23 -7.87
C ALA A 154 13.12 6.48 -7.34
N SER A 155 13.87 7.12 -6.43
CA SER A 155 15.06 6.51 -5.84
C SER A 155 14.70 5.24 -5.03
N PRO A 156 15.62 4.27 -4.88
CA PRO A 156 15.34 3.09 -4.07
C PRO A 156 14.91 3.42 -2.63
N ARG A 157 15.51 4.44 -2.00
CA ARG A 157 15.10 4.91 -0.66
C ARG A 157 13.68 5.46 -0.65
N ALA A 158 13.32 6.28 -1.65
CA ALA A 158 11.97 6.81 -1.78
C ALA A 158 10.91 5.69 -1.89
N ARG A 159 11.16 4.70 -2.74
CA ARG A 159 10.28 3.52 -2.86
C ARG A 159 10.19 2.73 -1.57
N ALA A 160 11.31 2.57 -0.86
CA ALA A 160 11.34 1.87 0.42
C ALA A 160 10.41 2.56 1.42
N TRP A 161 10.60 3.85 1.64
CA TRP A 161 9.80 4.64 2.60
C TRP A 161 8.32 4.70 2.21
N MET A 162 7.99 4.79 0.93
CA MET A 162 6.60 4.66 0.48
C MET A 162 5.99 3.34 0.92
N HIS A 163 6.69 2.19 0.78
CA HIS A 163 6.18 0.92 1.29
C HIS A 163 6.10 0.89 2.82
N ALA A 164 7.08 1.43 3.54
CA ALA A 164 7.04 1.42 5.00
C ALA A 164 5.91 2.28 5.58
N ALA A 165 5.48 3.34 4.88
CA ALA A 165 4.53 4.34 5.37
C ALA A 165 3.23 3.73 5.93
N GLY A 166 2.56 2.87 5.15
CA GLY A 166 1.32 2.20 5.59
C GLY A 166 1.55 1.38 6.84
N ALA A 167 2.59 0.55 6.88
CA ALA A 167 2.89 -0.29 8.03
C ALA A 167 3.28 0.51 9.28
N ILE A 168 3.93 1.67 9.13
CA ILE A 168 4.28 2.56 10.25
C ILE A 168 3.01 3.18 10.82
N VAL A 169 2.16 3.76 9.97
CA VAL A 169 0.95 4.46 10.43
C VAL A 169 0.01 3.53 11.18
N THR A 170 -0.27 2.33 10.65
CA THR A 170 -1.15 1.37 11.35
C THR A 170 -0.62 1.01 12.74
N LYS A 171 0.69 0.95 12.95
CA LYS A 171 1.24 0.69 14.29
C LYS A 171 1.10 1.84 15.24
N LEU A 172 1.16 3.06 14.73
CA LEU A 172 1.05 4.24 15.57
C LEU A 172 -0.39 4.51 15.94
N THR A 173 -1.36 4.20 15.06
CA THR A 173 -2.77 4.54 15.26
C THR A 173 -3.33 4.11 16.62
N PRO A 174 -3.22 2.84 17.08
CA PRO A 174 -3.76 2.45 18.38
C PRO A 174 -3.17 3.26 19.54
N PHE A 175 -1.85 3.52 19.51
CA PHE A 175 -1.18 4.29 20.56
C PHE A 175 -1.51 5.79 20.50
N LEU A 176 -1.78 6.33 19.31
CA LEU A 176 -2.20 7.73 19.14
C LEU A 176 -3.63 7.96 19.65
N VAL A 177 -4.49 6.96 19.61
CA VAL A 177 -5.86 7.03 20.15
C VAL A 177 -5.85 6.91 21.68
N VAL A 178 -4.88 6.23 22.30
CA VAL A 178 -4.84 6.04 23.77
C VAL A 178 -4.91 7.36 24.56
N PRO A 179 -4.10 8.40 24.27
CA PRO A 179 -4.23 9.70 24.96
C PRO A 179 -5.62 10.31 24.85
N TYR A 180 -6.26 10.18 23.68
CA TYR A 180 -7.63 10.64 23.48
C TYR A 180 -8.62 9.84 24.34
N ALA A 181 -8.52 8.51 24.33
CA ALA A 181 -9.39 7.64 25.13
C ALA A 181 -9.29 7.98 26.63
N LEU A 182 -8.08 8.19 27.14
CA LEU A 182 -7.84 8.62 28.52
C LEU A 182 -8.43 10.00 28.82
N ALA A 183 -8.34 10.95 27.88
CA ALA A 183 -8.84 12.31 28.06
C ALA A 183 -10.37 12.42 28.14
N ILE A 184 -11.10 11.42 27.62
CA ILE A 184 -12.57 11.36 27.69
C ILE A 184 -13.07 10.35 28.73
N ASP A 185 -12.21 9.95 29.67
CA ASP A 185 -12.53 8.97 30.72
C ASP A 185 -13.09 7.66 30.15
N THR A 186 -12.44 7.13 29.11
CA THR A 186 -12.77 5.80 28.57
C THR A 186 -12.34 4.72 29.56
N ASP A 187 -13.17 3.70 29.76
CA ASP A 187 -12.84 2.62 30.67
C ASP A 187 -11.53 1.90 30.33
N ALA A 188 -10.87 1.43 31.40
CA ALA A 188 -9.58 0.77 31.32
C ALA A 188 -9.57 -0.47 30.41
N TRP A 189 -10.69 -1.19 30.26
CA TRP A 189 -10.75 -2.37 29.38
C TRP A 189 -10.56 -1.99 27.91
N ALA A 190 -11.15 -0.88 27.45
CA ALA A 190 -11.05 -0.45 26.06
C ALA A 190 -9.66 0.13 25.77
N VAL A 191 -9.09 0.88 26.71
CA VAL A 191 -7.69 1.31 26.67
C VAL A 191 -6.77 0.08 26.59
N GLY A 192 -7.04 -0.95 27.40
CA GLY A 192 -6.34 -2.23 27.38
C GLY A 192 -6.41 -2.91 26.00
N VAL A 193 -7.59 -2.92 25.36
CA VAL A 193 -7.76 -3.45 24.00
C VAL A 193 -6.90 -2.69 22.99
N LEU A 194 -6.89 -1.35 23.02
CA LEU A 194 -6.05 -0.55 22.11
C LEU A 194 -4.56 -0.89 22.26
N LEU A 195 -4.09 -1.03 23.51
CA LEU A 195 -2.70 -1.40 23.80
C LEU A 195 -2.37 -2.82 23.33
N VAL A 196 -3.25 -3.80 23.60
CA VAL A 196 -3.09 -5.19 23.14
C VAL A 196 -3.05 -5.26 21.61
N VAL A 197 -3.92 -4.52 20.92
CA VAL A 197 -3.92 -4.43 19.46
C VAL A 197 -2.61 -3.82 18.95
N GLY A 198 -2.19 -2.67 19.47
CA GLY A 198 -0.96 -1.99 19.06
C GLY A 198 0.29 -2.84 19.29
N VAL A 199 0.42 -3.45 20.47
CA VAL A 199 1.53 -4.37 20.78
C VAL A 199 1.46 -5.62 19.92
N GLY A 200 0.27 -6.19 19.71
CA GLY A 200 0.05 -7.33 18.83
C GLY A 200 0.47 -7.06 17.39
N GLN A 201 0.17 -5.87 16.86
CA GLN A 201 0.62 -5.43 15.54
C GLN A 201 2.16 -5.30 15.45
N LEU A 202 2.82 -4.82 16.50
CA LEU A 202 4.30 -4.75 16.57
C LEU A 202 4.91 -6.16 16.59
N VAL A 203 4.39 -7.05 17.43
CA VAL A 203 4.87 -8.44 17.55
C VAL A 203 4.65 -9.21 16.25
N SER A 204 3.47 -9.08 15.64
CA SER A 204 3.15 -9.67 14.33
C SER A 204 4.21 -9.30 13.29
N ASP A 205 4.70 -8.06 13.33
CA ASP A 205 5.71 -7.63 12.38
C ASP A 205 7.10 -8.22 12.66
N ILE A 206 7.50 -8.35 13.92
CA ILE A 206 8.76 -9.01 14.27
C ILE A 206 8.76 -10.47 13.78
N VAL A 207 7.63 -11.17 13.92
CA VAL A 207 7.52 -12.60 13.64
C VAL A 207 7.30 -12.90 12.15
N TYR A 208 6.45 -12.14 11.45
CA TYR A 208 5.98 -12.49 10.10
C TYR A 208 6.44 -11.55 8.98
N SER A 209 6.91 -10.34 9.31
CA SER A 209 6.97 -9.25 8.33
C SER A 209 8.03 -9.37 7.24
N THR A 210 9.09 -10.15 7.49
CA THR A 210 10.18 -10.33 6.51
C THR A 210 9.76 -11.12 5.27
N LYS A 211 8.62 -11.85 5.31
CA LYS A 211 8.24 -12.82 4.26
C LYS A 211 7.09 -12.37 3.35
N LYS A 212 6.12 -11.59 3.82
CA LYS A 212 4.93 -11.20 3.02
C LYS A 212 4.39 -9.76 3.20
N SER A 213 5.03 -8.91 4.00
CA SER A 213 4.54 -7.56 4.31
C SER A 213 5.21 -6.45 3.51
N ASP A 214 4.80 -5.21 3.70
CA ASP A 214 5.46 -4.02 3.18
C ASP A 214 6.91 -3.91 3.64
N TRP A 215 7.26 -4.44 4.82
CA TRP A 215 8.65 -4.51 5.27
C TRP A 215 9.53 -5.40 4.39
N LYS A 216 8.97 -6.43 3.74
CA LYS A 216 9.68 -7.17 2.68
C LYS A 216 9.98 -6.28 1.49
N LYS A 217 9.02 -5.44 1.08
CA LYS A 217 9.20 -4.50 -0.03
C LYS A 217 10.22 -3.43 0.37
N TYR A 218 10.08 -2.81 1.54
CA TYR A 218 11.04 -1.88 2.14
C TYR A 218 12.44 -2.47 2.12
N SER A 219 12.63 -3.65 2.71
CA SER A 219 13.94 -4.33 2.78
C SER A 219 14.52 -4.59 1.39
N ARG A 220 13.71 -5.02 0.43
CA ARG A 220 14.14 -5.23 -0.96
C ARG A 220 14.60 -3.93 -1.61
N GLU A 221 13.88 -2.83 -1.43
CA GLU A 221 14.26 -1.53 -1.99
C GLU A 221 15.49 -0.94 -1.26
N MET A 222 15.60 -1.11 0.06
CA MET A 222 16.77 -0.67 0.83
C MET A 222 18.04 -1.45 0.49
N ARG A 223 17.94 -2.74 0.16
CA ARG A 223 19.08 -3.49 -0.36
C ARG A 223 19.61 -2.87 -1.67
N LEU A 224 18.71 -2.45 -2.56
CA LEU A 224 19.10 -1.73 -3.79
C LEU A 224 19.67 -0.34 -3.49
N ALA A 225 19.23 0.31 -2.42
CA ALA A 225 19.76 1.61 -2.00
C ALA A 225 21.19 1.52 -1.43
N ARG A 226 21.55 0.39 -0.82
CA ARG A 226 22.88 0.15 -0.24
C ARG A 226 23.90 -0.38 -1.25
N SER A 227 23.43 -0.97 -2.35
CA SER A 227 24.29 -1.50 -3.43
C SER A 227 24.62 -0.45 -4.50
N ARG A 228 24.35 0.82 -4.23
CA ARG A 228 24.66 1.98 -5.07
C ARG A 228 25.52 2.91 -4.25
#